data_AF-A0A842IX46-F1
#
_entry.id   AF-A0A842IX46-F1
#
_cell.length_a   1.000
_cell.length_b   1.000
_cell.length_c   1.000
_cell.angle_alpha   90.00
_cell.angle_beta   90.00
_cell.angle_gamma   90.00
#
_symmetry.space_group_name_H-M   'P 1'
#
loop_
_entity.id
_entity.type
_entity.pdbx_description
1 polymer ?
#
loop_
_entity_poly.entity_id
_entity_poly.type
_entity_poly.pdbx_seq_one_letter_code
_entity_poly.pdbx_strand_id
1 'polypeptide(L)'
;MIENLPNWINWLFLLTAVLTIGIFHYTNGKPNKLTYLIIIWSLIQSILAFSGFYEKTDLIPPRFLIVLIPVFITLIYGLTKRPLNWIIENKKLNTFIHTIRLPVEIVLLYLYLNNMMPELMTFEGRNFDILAGISAPIIGILFLKNIIGRNILIIWNMIGLFLILFVFANGILSSELPIQMFGFEKPTKAPNYFPFILLPATIVPIVIYSHITDIIKLWKEKNSEEQLV
;
A
#
# COMPACT_ATOMS: atom_id res chain seq x y z
N MET A 1 13.62 -15.80 7.53
CA MET A 1 12.66 -16.12 6.43
C MET A 1 11.59 -17.03 7.02
N ILE A 2 10.38 -17.03 6.45
CA ILE A 2 9.30 -17.89 6.95
C ILE A 2 9.58 -19.33 6.49
N GLU A 3 9.71 -20.26 7.44
CA GLU A 3 9.92 -21.67 7.14
C GLU A 3 8.72 -22.27 6.39
N ASN A 4 8.99 -23.19 5.47
CA ASN A 4 7.98 -23.90 4.65
C ASN A 4 7.13 -23.04 3.70
N LEU A 5 7.36 -21.73 3.61
CA LEU A 5 6.69 -20.88 2.62
C LEU A 5 7.26 -21.12 1.22
N PRO A 6 6.44 -21.42 0.20
CA PRO A 6 6.93 -21.62 -1.15
C PRO A 6 7.71 -20.40 -1.69
N ASN A 7 8.90 -20.63 -2.23
CA ASN A 7 9.80 -19.55 -2.67
C ASN A 7 9.17 -18.58 -3.69
N TRP A 8 8.25 -19.06 -4.52
CA TRP A 8 7.57 -18.21 -5.50
C TRP A 8 6.72 -17.12 -4.85
N ILE A 9 6.25 -17.30 -3.61
CA ILE A 9 5.54 -16.26 -2.83
C ILE A 9 6.47 -15.10 -2.50
N ASN A 10 7.69 -15.39 -2.05
CA ASN A 10 8.69 -14.37 -1.79
C ASN A 10 9.04 -13.59 -3.07
N TRP A 11 9.23 -14.29 -4.19
CA TRP A 11 9.51 -13.67 -5.48
C TRP A 11 8.34 -12.85 -6.03
N LEU A 12 7.11 -13.36 -5.92
CA LEU A 12 5.91 -12.62 -6.30
C LEU A 12 5.78 -11.32 -5.49
N PHE A 13 6.02 -11.40 -4.18
CA PHE A 13 5.93 -10.25 -3.31
C PHE A 13 7.03 -9.21 -3.60
N LEU A 14 8.27 -9.66 -3.81
CA LEU A 14 9.39 -8.79 -4.20
C LEU A 14 9.15 -8.11 -5.55
N LEU A 15 8.70 -8.87 -6.55
CA LEU A 15 8.32 -8.32 -7.86
C LEU A 15 7.22 -7.27 -7.69
N THR A 16 6.20 -7.57 -6.89
CA THR A 16 5.10 -6.63 -6.60
C THR A 16 5.60 -5.35 -5.95
N ALA A 17 6.53 -5.44 -4.99
CA ALA A 17 7.14 -4.28 -4.35
C ALA A 17 7.94 -3.41 -5.36
N VAL A 18 8.77 -4.04 -6.18
CA VAL A 18 9.56 -3.36 -7.22
C VAL A 18 8.65 -2.70 -8.26
N LEU A 19 7.63 -3.41 -8.75
CA LEU A 19 6.64 -2.86 -9.68
C LEU A 19 5.88 -1.69 -9.07
N THR A 20 5.51 -1.76 -7.79
CA THR A 20 4.84 -0.65 -7.08
C THR A 20 5.71 0.61 -7.09
N ILE A 21 7.00 0.49 -6.77
CA ILE A 21 7.95 1.62 -6.82
C ILE A 21 8.13 2.14 -8.25
N GLY A 22 8.29 1.24 -9.23
CA GLY A 22 8.50 1.59 -10.64
C GLY A 22 7.28 2.30 -11.25
N ILE A 23 6.08 1.79 -11.02
CA ILE A 23 4.83 2.42 -11.45
C ILE A 23 4.68 3.77 -10.76
N PHE A 24 4.89 3.86 -9.45
CA PHE A 24 4.84 5.13 -8.72
C PHE A 24 5.81 6.17 -9.30
N HIS A 25 7.04 5.76 -9.62
CA HIS A 25 8.02 6.65 -10.23
C HIS A 25 7.51 7.19 -11.57
N TYR A 26 7.04 6.32 -12.46
CA TYR A 26 6.60 6.72 -13.79
C TYR A 26 5.34 7.60 -13.77
N THR A 27 4.38 7.28 -12.90
CA THR A 27 3.08 7.98 -12.84
C THR A 27 3.16 9.33 -12.17
N ASN A 28 4.15 9.57 -11.31
CA ASN A 28 4.29 10.84 -10.59
C ASN A 28 5.36 11.77 -11.21
N GLY A 29 5.60 11.66 -12.53
CA GLY A 29 6.53 12.56 -13.22
C GLY A 29 8.01 12.26 -12.99
N LYS A 30 8.34 10.99 -12.70
CA LYS A 30 9.72 10.52 -12.48
C LYS A 30 10.47 11.27 -11.36
N PRO A 31 9.96 11.30 -10.12
CA PRO A 31 10.58 12.02 -9.00
C PRO A 31 11.85 11.31 -8.50
N ASN A 32 12.96 11.40 -9.25
CA ASN A 32 14.20 10.66 -9.00
C ASN A 32 14.63 10.68 -7.52
N LYS A 33 14.68 11.86 -6.88
CA LYS A 33 15.09 12.00 -5.48
C LYS A 33 14.19 11.20 -4.52
N LEU A 34 12.87 11.31 -4.67
CA LEU A 34 11.92 10.57 -3.85
C LEU A 34 11.98 9.07 -4.12
N THR A 35 12.11 8.67 -5.38
CA THR A 35 12.25 7.26 -5.76
C THR A 35 13.53 6.65 -5.16
N TYR A 36 14.66 7.34 -5.20
CA TYR A 36 15.89 6.89 -4.55
C TYR A 36 15.71 6.75 -3.04
N LEU A 37 15.06 7.71 -2.38
CA LEU A 37 14.76 7.62 -0.95
C LEU A 37 13.88 6.41 -0.62
N ILE A 38 12.84 6.15 -1.42
CA ILE A 38 11.98 4.97 -1.25
C ILE A 38 12.79 3.68 -1.43
N ILE A 39 13.65 3.59 -2.45
CA ILE A 39 14.49 2.40 -2.67
C ILE A 39 15.44 2.16 -1.50
N ILE A 40 16.18 3.20 -1.08
CA ILE A 40 17.09 3.12 0.06
C ILE A 40 16.32 2.69 1.32
N TRP A 41 15.16 3.30 1.56
CA TRP A 41 14.28 2.94 2.65
C TRP A 41 13.86 1.47 2.60
N SER A 42 13.34 0.99 1.46
CA SER A 42 12.95 -0.42 1.28
C SER A 42 14.12 -1.38 1.51
N LEU A 43 15.34 -1.02 1.07
CA LEU A 43 16.54 -1.82 1.29
C LEU A 43 16.91 -1.88 2.79
N ILE A 44 16.91 -0.75 3.49
CA ILE A 44 17.16 -0.71 4.94
C ILE A 44 16.15 -1.58 5.67
N GLN A 45 14.86 -1.45 5.36
CA GLN A 45 13.80 -2.25 5.97
C GLN A 45 13.96 -3.74 5.68
N SER A 46 14.36 -4.10 4.47
CA SER A 46 14.64 -5.47 4.07
C SER A 46 15.80 -6.07 4.86
N ILE A 47 16.92 -5.33 5.02
CA ILE A 47 18.10 -5.77 5.77
C ILE A 47 17.77 -5.94 7.26
N LEU A 48 17.01 -5.02 7.84
CA LEU A 48 16.57 -5.11 9.23
C LEU A 48 15.67 -6.34 9.45
N ALA A 49 14.69 -6.56 8.58
CA ALA A 49 13.83 -7.74 8.68
C ALA A 49 14.60 -9.04 8.45
N PHE A 50 15.57 -9.05 7.52
CA PHE A 50 16.41 -10.23 7.28
C PHE A 50 17.31 -10.58 8.47
N SER A 51 17.75 -9.58 9.25
CA SER A 51 18.54 -9.80 10.48
C SER A 51 17.69 -10.18 11.71
N GLY A 52 16.38 -10.37 11.55
CA GLY A 52 15.46 -10.68 12.65
C GLY A 52 15.19 -9.49 13.57
N PHE A 53 15.45 -8.25 13.11
CA PHE A 53 15.27 -7.05 13.94
C PHE A 53 13.82 -6.90 14.41
N TYR A 54 12.83 -7.18 13.55
CA TYR A 54 11.39 -7.03 13.84
C TYR A 54 10.75 -8.23 14.54
N GLU A 55 11.45 -9.37 14.62
CA GLU A 55 10.94 -10.57 15.30
C GLU A 55 10.90 -10.40 16.83
N LYS A 56 11.62 -9.40 17.37
CA LYS A 56 11.58 -9.05 18.79
C LYS A 56 10.36 -8.18 19.13
N THR A 57 9.24 -8.83 19.42
CA THR A 57 7.94 -8.20 19.73
C THR A 57 7.80 -7.76 21.19
N ASP A 58 8.64 -8.27 22.09
CA ASP A 58 8.49 -8.07 23.55
C ASP A 58 9.04 -6.73 24.07
N LEU A 59 9.58 -5.89 23.18
CA LEU A 59 10.11 -4.58 23.53
C LEU A 59 9.02 -3.50 23.48
N ILE A 60 9.12 -2.50 24.35
CA ILE A 60 8.19 -1.35 24.42
C ILE A 60 8.94 -0.05 24.10
N PRO A 61 8.59 0.69 23.01
CA PRO A 61 7.59 0.34 22.01
C PRO A 61 8.09 -0.78 21.07
N PRO A 62 7.19 -1.62 20.53
CA PRO A 62 7.57 -2.65 19.57
C PRO A 62 8.28 -2.07 18.36
N ARG A 63 9.37 -2.72 17.94
CA ARG A 63 10.22 -2.25 16.83
C ARG A 63 9.46 -2.05 15.53
N PHE A 64 8.46 -2.88 15.27
CA PHE A 64 7.58 -2.75 14.12
C PHE A 64 6.86 -1.39 14.07
N LEU A 65 6.36 -0.88 15.21
CA LEU A 65 5.67 0.42 15.25
C LEU A 65 6.62 1.58 14.96
N ILE A 66 7.90 1.44 15.28
CA ILE A 66 8.93 2.45 14.98
C ILE A 66 9.08 2.64 13.45
N VAL A 67 8.84 1.60 12.64
CA VAL A 67 8.88 1.69 11.16
C VAL A 67 7.74 2.54 10.61
N LEU A 68 6.58 2.54 11.28
CA LEU A 68 5.42 3.31 10.82
C LEU A 68 5.63 4.82 10.99
N ILE A 69 6.43 5.26 11.96
CA ILE A 69 6.72 6.68 12.21
C ILE A 69 7.29 7.39 10.97
N PRO A 70 8.44 6.98 10.40
CA PRO A 70 9.00 7.62 9.20
C PRO A 70 8.10 7.49 7.97
N VAL A 71 7.33 6.40 7.88
CA VAL A 71 6.32 6.21 6.82
C VAL A 71 5.24 7.30 6.90
N PHE A 72 4.65 7.51 8.08
CA PHE A 72 3.64 8.55 8.29
C PHE A 72 4.22 9.94 8.13
N ILE A 73 5.43 10.21 8.64
CA ILE A 73 6.11 11.49 8.45
C ILE A 73 6.28 11.79 6.96
N THR A 74 6.73 10.81 6.18
CA THR A 74 6.93 10.98 4.73
C THR A 74 5.61 11.20 4.01
N LEU A 75 4.55 10.46 4.38
CA LEU A 75 3.21 10.62 3.81
C LEU A 75 2.64 12.01 4.12
N ILE A 76 2.70 12.46 5.39
CA ILE A 76 2.24 13.78 5.82
C ILE A 76 3.05 14.87 5.12
N TYR A 77 4.38 14.75 5.08
CA TYR A 77 5.26 15.69 4.38
C TYR A 77 4.89 15.77 2.89
N GLY A 78 4.68 14.63 2.23
CA GLY A 78 4.29 14.55 0.82
C GLY A 78 2.94 15.20 0.51
N LEU A 79 2.08 15.41 1.51
CA LEU A 79 0.80 16.10 1.40
C LEU A 79 0.88 17.60 1.75
N THR A 80 2.05 18.11 2.14
CA THR A 80 2.26 19.56 2.31
C THR A 80 2.23 20.28 0.96
N LYS A 81 1.89 21.59 0.97
CA LYS A 81 1.60 22.37 -0.25
C LYS A 81 2.65 22.21 -1.36
N ARG A 82 3.94 22.35 -1.03
CA ARG A 82 5.03 22.36 -2.02
C ARG A 82 5.21 21.00 -2.72
N PRO A 83 5.47 19.88 -2.02
CA PRO A 83 5.61 18.58 -2.68
C PRO A 83 4.30 18.14 -3.35
N LEU A 84 3.15 18.39 -2.72
CA LEU A 84 1.85 18.03 -3.27
C LEU A 84 1.57 18.72 -4.62
N ASN A 85 1.81 20.03 -4.72
CA ASN A 85 1.60 20.77 -5.97
C ASN A 85 2.53 20.24 -7.08
N TRP A 86 3.80 20.03 -6.78
CA TRP A 86 4.74 19.46 -7.75
C TRP A 86 4.27 18.08 -8.26
N ILE A 87 3.78 17.21 -7.36
CA ILE A 87 3.23 15.91 -7.75
C ILE A 87 2.00 16.10 -8.64
N ILE A 88 1.00 16.89 -8.23
CA ILE A 88 -0.25 17.05 -8.98
C ILE A 88 0.00 17.58 -10.41
N GLU A 89 0.92 18.54 -10.56
CA GLU A 89 1.28 19.14 -11.84
C GLU A 89 1.92 18.11 -12.80
N ASN A 90 2.78 17.23 -12.28
CA ASN A 90 3.55 16.29 -13.10
C ASN A 90 2.94 14.88 -13.18
N LYS A 91 1.96 14.57 -12.32
CA LYS A 91 1.35 13.25 -12.22
C LYS A 91 0.46 12.94 -13.41
N LYS A 92 0.54 11.72 -13.93
CA LYS A 92 -0.42 11.12 -14.84
C LYS A 92 -1.37 10.26 -14.02
N LEU A 93 -2.66 10.52 -14.10
CA LEU A 93 -3.68 9.69 -13.43
C LEU A 93 -3.46 8.24 -13.88
N ASN A 94 -3.29 7.34 -12.92
CA ASN A 94 -3.03 5.94 -13.23
C ASN A 94 -3.72 5.02 -12.22
N THR A 95 -4.98 4.71 -12.50
CA THR A 95 -5.78 3.72 -11.77
C THR A 95 -5.13 2.34 -11.75
N PHE A 96 -4.35 1.97 -12.78
CA PHE A 96 -3.75 0.63 -12.90
C PHE A 96 -2.74 0.31 -11.80
N ILE A 97 -2.17 1.30 -11.11
CA ILE A 97 -1.29 1.04 -9.96
C ILE A 97 -1.99 0.19 -8.91
N HIS A 98 -3.31 0.33 -8.74
CA HIS A 98 -4.07 -0.39 -7.74
C HIS A 98 -4.26 -1.88 -8.06
N THR A 99 -3.94 -2.31 -9.29
CA THR A 99 -3.91 -3.73 -9.67
C THR A 99 -2.87 -4.52 -8.87
N ILE A 100 -1.82 -3.86 -8.35
CA ILE A 100 -0.82 -4.49 -7.47
C ILE A 100 -1.43 -5.13 -6.22
N ARG A 101 -2.66 -4.73 -5.83
CA ARG A 101 -3.37 -5.36 -4.72
C ARG A 101 -3.69 -6.82 -5.01
N LEU A 102 -3.98 -7.20 -6.26
CA LEU A 102 -4.31 -8.58 -6.62
C LEU A 102 -3.18 -9.58 -6.28
N PRO A 103 -1.91 -9.37 -6.70
CA PRO A 103 -0.83 -10.25 -6.27
C PRO A 103 -0.53 -10.14 -4.77
N VAL A 104 -0.75 -8.98 -4.12
CA VAL A 104 -0.65 -8.87 -2.65
C VAL A 104 -1.66 -9.79 -1.97
N GLU A 105 -2.93 -9.79 -2.41
CA GLU A 105 -3.98 -10.63 -1.83
C GLU A 105 -3.69 -12.12 -1.99
N ILE A 106 -3.12 -12.54 -3.13
CA ILE A 106 -2.64 -13.92 -3.32
C ILE A 106 -1.55 -14.24 -2.28
N VAL A 107 -0.59 -13.33 -2.06
CA VAL A 107 0.45 -13.52 -1.04
C VAL A 107 -0.14 -13.61 0.36
N LEU A 108 -1.09 -12.74 0.72
CA LEU A 108 -1.74 -12.74 2.03
C LEU A 108 -2.50 -14.06 2.30
N LEU A 109 -3.18 -14.62 1.28
CA LEU A 109 -3.83 -15.92 1.41
C LEU A 109 -2.81 -17.03 1.75
N TYR A 110 -1.67 -17.07 1.06
CA TYR A 110 -0.64 -18.08 1.36
C TYR A 110 0.01 -17.86 2.73
N LEU A 111 0.16 -16.61 3.18
CA LEU A 111 0.62 -16.32 4.53
C LEU A 111 -0.37 -16.79 5.59
N TYR A 112 -1.67 -16.64 5.35
CA TYR A 112 -2.72 -17.22 6.21
C TYR A 112 -2.64 -18.76 6.27
N LEU A 113 -2.52 -19.42 5.10
CA LEU A 113 -2.38 -20.88 5.03
C LEU A 113 -1.14 -21.41 5.78
N ASN A 114 -0.11 -20.57 5.93
CA ASN A 114 1.11 -20.87 6.68
C ASN A 114 1.08 -20.31 8.12
N ASN A 115 -0.10 -19.97 8.66
CA ASN A 115 -0.31 -19.49 10.04
C ASN A 115 0.44 -18.19 10.39
N MET A 116 0.72 -17.34 9.40
CA MET A 116 1.45 -16.08 9.60
C MET A 116 0.55 -14.86 9.80
N MET A 117 -0.77 -15.04 9.67
CA MET A 117 -1.80 -14.03 9.90
C MET A 117 -3.20 -14.67 10.00
N PRO A 118 -4.20 -13.95 10.52
CA PRO A 118 -5.56 -14.45 10.65
C PRO A 118 -6.33 -14.32 9.33
N GLU A 119 -7.40 -15.11 9.19
CA GLU A 119 -8.29 -15.11 8.01
C GLU A 119 -8.83 -13.72 7.68
N LEU A 120 -9.10 -12.90 8.71
CA LEU A 120 -9.59 -11.52 8.55
C LEU A 120 -8.67 -10.65 7.67
N MET A 121 -7.38 -10.99 7.55
CA MET A 121 -6.41 -10.27 6.71
C MET A 121 -6.46 -10.69 5.24
N THR A 122 -7.24 -11.72 4.90
CA THR A 122 -7.40 -12.24 3.55
C THR A 122 -8.74 -11.84 2.95
N PHE A 123 -8.87 -12.02 1.63
CA PHE A 123 -10.12 -11.79 0.92
C PHE A 123 -11.25 -12.77 1.25
N GLU A 124 -10.95 -13.88 1.93
CA GLU A 124 -11.98 -14.78 2.47
C GLU A 124 -12.62 -14.21 3.75
N GLY A 125 -11.89 -13.31 4.44
CA GLY A 125 -12.34 -12.64 5.66
C GLY A 125 -12.85 -11.21 5.41
N ARG A 126 -12.13 -10.22 5.95
CA ARG A 126 -12.56 -8.81 5.96
C ARG A 126 -11.78 -7.92 4.99
N ASN A 127 -10.85 -8.49 4.23
CA ASN A 127 -10.01 -7.73 3.32
C ASN A 127 -10.57 -7.72 1.90
N PHE A 128 -11.31 -6.66 1.55
CA PHE A 128 -11.88 -6.53 0.21
C PHE A 128 -10.96 -5.86 -0.82
N ASP A 129 -9.66 -5.74 -0.55
CA ASP A 129 -8.71 -5.12 -1.50
C ASP A 129 -8.58 -5.93 -2.80
N ILE A 130 -8.96 -7.22 -2.81
CA ILE A 130 -9.04 -8.02 -4.05
C ILE A 130 -9.99 -7.38 -5.06
N LEU A 131 -11.12 -6.83 -4.60
CA LEU A 131 -12.11 -6.18 -5.46
C LEU A 131 -11.55 -4.87 -6.02
N ALA A 132 -10.81 -4.11 -5.20
CA ALA A 132 -10.10 -2.92 -5.66
C ALA A 132 -9.02 -3.28 -6.69
N GLY A 133 -8.30 -4.38 -6.48
CA GLY A 133 -7.28 -4.88 -7.42
C GLY A 133 -7.86 -5.30 -8.77
N ILE A 134 -8.97 -6.04 -8.78
CA ILE A 134 -9.64 -6.51 -10.01
C ILE A 134 -10.35 -5.35 -10.73
N SER A 135 -10.99 -4.44 -9.99
CA SER A 135 -11.72 -3.32 -10.59
C SER A 135 -10.81 -2.23 -11.14
N ALA A 136 -9.57 -2.08 -10.64
CA ALA A 136 -8.62 -1.07 -11.08
C ALA A 136 -8.39 -1.01 -12.61
N PRO A 137 -8.07 -2.11 -13.32
CA PRO A 137 -7.92 -2.07 -14.77
C PRO A 137 -9.23 -1.76 -15.51
N ILE A 138 -10.37 -2.25 -15.00
CA ILE A 138 -11.68 -2.00 -15.61
C ILE A 138 -12.00 -0.50 -15.54
N ILE A 139 -11.91 0.08 -14.34
CA ILE A 139 -12.16 1.51 -14.11
C ILE A 139 -11.16 2.38 -14.89
N GLY A 140 -9.89 1.99 -14.92
CA GLY A 140 -8.86 2.65 -15.72
C GLY A 140 -9.21 2.68 -17.21
N ILE A 141 -9.62 1.55 -17.79
CA ILE A 141 -10.02 1.47 -19.20
C ILE A 141 -11.29 2.29 -19.47
N LEU A 142 -12.30 2.19 -18.61
CA LEU A 142 -13.54 2.95 -18.77
C LEU A 142 -13.28 4.46 -18.74
N PHE A 143 -12.38 4.92 -17.86
CA PHE A 143 -11.99 6.33 -17.79
C PHE A 143 -11.21 6.76 -19.03
N LEU A 144 -10.23 5.97 -19.49
CA LEU A 144 -9.47 6.26 -20.71
C LEU A 144 -10.34 6.30 -21.97
N LYS A 145 -11.43 5.51 -22.01
CA LYS A 145 -12.42 5.52 -23.09
C LYS A 145 -13.48 6.62 -22.94
N ASN A 146 -13.37 7.50 -21.95
CA ASN A 146 -14.36 8.54 -21.61
C ASN A 146 -15.77 7.98 -21.36
N ILE A 147 -15.90 6.72 -20.95
CA ILE A 147 -17.19 6.08 -20.63
C ILE A 147 -17.66 6.53 -19.24
N ILE A 148 -16.72 6.75 -18.31
CA ILE A 148 -16.99 7.28 -16.98
C ILE A 148 -16.32 8.65 -16.80
N GLY A 149 -17.01 9.56 -16.12
CA GLY A 149 -16.48 10.89 -15.80
C GLY A 149 -15.67 10.94 -14.50
N ARG A 150 -15.09 12.12 -14.22
CA ARG A 150 -14.24 12.36 -13.04
C ARG A 150 -14.94 12.04 -11.71
N ASN A 151 -16.24 12.32 -11.58
CA ASN A 151 -17.00 12.06 -10.35
C ASN A 151 -16.99 10.56 -9.98
N ILE A 152 -17.17 9.67 -10.95
CA ILE A 152 -17.14 8.22 -10.72
C ILE A 152 -15.74 7.78 -10.30
N LEU A 153 -14.69 8.33 -10.95
CA LEU A 153 -13.31 8.00 -10.61
C LEU A 153 -12.91 8.50 -9.21
N ILE A 154 -13.41 9.67 -8.78
CA ILE A 154 -13.23 10.17 -7.41
C ILE A 154 -13.88 9.23 -6.40
N ILE A 155 -15.15 8.84 -6.62
CA ILE A 155 -15.88 7.92 -5.74
C ILE A 155 -15.13 6.59 -5.63
N TRP A 156 -14.67 6.04 -6.75
CA TRP A 156 -13.90 4.80 -6.76
C TRP A 156 -12.59 4.93 -5.96
N ASN A 157 -11.86 6.04 -6.10
CA ASN A 157 -10.65 6.28 -5.32
C ASN A 157 -10.94 6.44 -3.82
N MET A 158 -12.05 7.08 -3.44
CA MET A 158 -12.48 7.19 -2.04
C MET A 158 -12.80 5.83 -1.43
N ILE A 159 -13.54 4.98 -2.16
CA ILE A 159 -13.83 3.60 -1.74
C ILE A 159 -12.53 2.82 -1.60
N GLY A 160 -11.64 2.87 -2.60
CA GLY A 160 -10.35 2.19 -2.57
C GLY A 160 -9.45 2.66 -1.42
N LEU A 161 -9.47 3.95 -1.09
CA LEU A 161 -8.76 4.52 0.05
C LEU A 161 -9.34 4.02 1.39
N PHE A 162 -10.66 3.97 1.51
CA PHE A 162 -11.32 3.43 2.69
C PHE A 162 -10.95 1.96 2.92
N LEU A 163 -10.99 1.13 1.87
CA LEU A 163 -10.66 -0.29 1.95
C LEU A 163 -9.24 -0.53 2.46
N ILE A 164 -8.23 0.13 1.87
CA ILE A 164 -6.84 -0.07 2.30
C ILE A 164 -6.59 0.46 3.71
N LEU A 165 -7.21 1.57 4.11
CA LEU A 165 -7.10 2.08 5.48
C LEU A 165 -7.74 1.12 6.49
N PHE A 166 -8.90 0.54 6.13
CA PHE A 166 -9.58 -0.44 6.95
C PHE A 166 -8.72 -1.69 7.14
N VAL A 167 -8.15 -2.25 6.06
CA VAL A 167 -7.28 -3.43 6.13
C VAL A 167 -5.98 -3.14 6.87
N PHE A 168 -5.38 -1.97 6.64
CA PHE A 168 -4.17 -1.55 7.34
C PHE A 168 -4.40 -1.42 8.85
N ALA A 169 -5.53 -0.85 9.28
CA ALA A 169 -5.91 -0.79 10.69
C ALA A 169 -6.13 -2.18 11.29
N ASN A 170 -6.85 -3.07 10.60
CA ASN A 170 -7.04 -4.46 11.02
C ASN A 170 -5.71 -5.22 11.09
N GLY A 171 -4.77 -4.94 10.19
CA GLY A 171 -3.41 -5.48 10.21
C GLY A 171 -2.69 -5.11 11.50
N ILE A 172 -2.66 -3.82 11.84
CA ILE A 172 -2.03 -3.34 13.08
C ILE A 172 -2.70 -3.95 14.31
N LEU A 173 -4.04 -3.96 14.35
CA LEU A 173 -4.82 -4.46 15.49
C LEU A 173 -4.85 -6.00 15.60
N SER A 174 -4.40 -6.72 14.59
CA SER A 174 -4.24 -8.18 14.63
C SER A 174 -2.78 -8.62 14.77
N SER A 175 -1.82 -7.71 14.70
CA SER A 175 -0.40 -8.00 14.89
C SER A 175 -0.10 -8.46 16.32
N GLU A 176 0.90 -9.34 16.46
CA GLU A 176 1.41 -9.83 17.75
C GLU A 176 2.14 -8.71 18.51
N LEU A 177 1.38 -7.74 18.99
CA LEU A 177 1.83 -6.52 19.64
C LEU A 177 0.98 -6.29 20.91
N PRO A 178 1.45 -5.50 21.89
CA PRO A 178 0.66 -5.18 23.09
C PRO A 178 -0.70 -4.50 22.80
N ILE A 179 -0.85 -3.92 21.61
CA ILE A 179 -2.08 -3.26 21.14
C ILE A 179 -3.05 -4.20 20.41
N GLN A 180 -2.76 -5.51 20.34
CA GLN A 180 -3.58 -6.49 19.64
C GLN A 180 -5.01 -6.54 20.19
N MET A 181 -5.99 -6.52 19.29
CA MET A 181 -7.43 -6.61 19.60
C MET A 181 -8.11 -7.81 18.93
N PHE A 182 -7.54 -8.36 17.86
CA PHE A 182 -8.11 -9.48 17.09
C PHE A 182 -7.07 -10.54 16.73
N GLY A 183 -7.52 -11.70 16.26
CA GLY A 183 -6.64 -12.72 15.69
C GLY A 183 -5.71 -13.40 16.69
N PHE A 184 -6.08 -13.47 17.98
CA PHE A 184 -5.24 -14.02 19.04
C PHE A 184 -4.75 -15.46 18.78
N GLU A 185 -5.55 -16.28 18.09
CA GLU A 185 -5.17 -17.65 17.73
C GLU A 185 -4.09 -17.72 16.63
N LYS A 186 -4.14 -16.76 15.69
CA LYS A 186 -3.24 -16.66 14.53
C LYS A 186 -2.89 -15.18 14.29
N PRO A 187 -2.06 -14.57 15.14
CA PRO A 187 -1.77 -13.14 15.02
C PRO A 187 -0.99 -12.83 13.74
N THR A 188 -1.06 -11.58 13.30
CA THR A 188 -0.30 -11.10 12.14
C THR A 188 1.18 -10.99 12.51
N LYS A 189 1.98 -11.93 11.99
CA LYS A 189 3.43 -12.00 12.18
C LYS A 189 4.21 -11.75 10.89
N ALA A 190 3.59 -11.99 9.73
CA ALA A 190 4.27 -11.94 8.44
C ALA A 190 5.09 -10.65 8.22
N PRO A 191 4.58 -9.43 8.54
CA PRO A 191 5.34 -8.19 8.33
C PRO A 191 6.65 -8.08 9.12
N ASN A 192 6.90 -8.94 10.12
CA ASN A 192 8.18 -8.97 10.84
C ASN A 192 9.30 -9.62 10.02
N TYR A 193 8.96 -10.35 8.96
CA TYR A 193 9.92 -11.12 8.16
C TYR A 193 10.18 -10.46 6.81
N PHE A 194 11.39 -10.65 6.30
CA PHE A 194 11.70 -10.37 4.89
C PHE A 194 11.01 -11.40 3.97
N PRO A 195 10.39 -10.99 2.84
CA PRO A 195 10.28 -9.62 2.31
C PRO A 195 9.04 -8.83 2.77
N PHE A 196 8.15 -9.44 3.54
CA PHE A 196 6.81 -8.93 3.83
C PHE A 196 6.76 -7.63 4.64
N ILE A 197 7.85 -7.24 5.31
CA ILE A 197 8.01 -5.90 5.90
C ILE A 197 7.76 -4.76 4.90
N LEU A 198 8.04 -5.00 3.61
CA LEU A 198 7.82 -3.99 2.56
C LEU A 198 6.34 -3.68 2.33
N LEU A 199 5.42 -4.52 2.83
CA LEU A 199 3.99 -4.26 2.75
C LEU A 199 3.64 -2.97 3.51
N PRO A 200 3.79 -2.90 4.85
CA PRO A 200 3.50 -1.67 5.60
C PRO A 200 4.57 -0.59 5.38
N ALA A 201 5.83 -0.96 5.08
CA ALA A 201 6.90 0.01 4.98
C ALA A 201 6.96 0.74 3.62
N THR A 202 6.36 0.20 2.56
CA THR A 202 6.53 0.73 1.20
C THR A 202 5.27 0.63 0.35
N ILE A 203 4.69 -0.56 0.19
CA ILE A 203 3.57 -0.78 -0.73
C ILE A 203 2.31 -0.03 -0.27
N VAL A 204 1.87 -0.28 0.96
CA VAL A 204 0.64 0.33 1.51
C VAL A 204 0.71 1.87 1.50
N PRO A 205 1.81 2.51 1.95
CA PRO A 205 1.95 3.96 1.88
C PRO A 205 1.87 4.53 0.46
N ILE A 206 2.50 3.87 -0.52
CA ILE A 206 2.44 4.30 -1.92
C ILE A 206 1.01 4.19 -2.47
N VAL A 207 0.29 3.13 -2.14
CA VAL A 207 -1.09 2.92 -2.55
C VAL A 207 -2.02 3.97 -1.95
N ILE A 208 -1.89 4.25 -0.64
CA ILE A 208 -2.64 5.30 0.06
C ILE A 208 -2.35 6.66 -0.58
N TYR A 209 -1.07 7.01 -0.76
CA TYR A 209 -0.67 8.28 -1.35
C TYR A 209 -1.17 8.44 -2.78
N SER A 210 -1.22 7.35 -3.56
CA SER A 210 -1.74 7.37 -4.92
C SER A 210 -3.23 7.70 -4.96
N HIS A 211 -4.05 7.10 -4.10
CA HIS A 211 -5.46 7.46 -3.99
C HIS A 211 -5.66 8.92 -3.59
N ILE A 212 -4.96 9.39 -2.55
CA ILE A 212 -5.09 10.76 -2.07
C ILE A 212 -4.71 11.76 -3.18
N THR A 213 -3.58 11.53 -3.85
CA THR A 213 -3.12 12.44 -4.91
C THR A 213 -4.01 12.41 -6.16
N ASP A 214 -4.57 11.26 -6.53
CA ASP A 214 -5.56 11.15 -7.62
C ASP A 214 -6.86 11.91 -7.27
N ILE A 215 -7.38 11.76 -6.05
CA ILE A 215 -8.58 12.49 -5.59
C ILE A 215 -8.36 14.00 -5.66
N ILE A 216 -7.24 14.49 -5.09
CA ILE A 216 -6.96 15.93 -5.07
C ILE A 216 -6.77 16.48 -6.49
N LYS A 217 -6.08 15.73 -7.37
CA LYS A 217 -5.90 16.14 -8.76
C LYS A 217 -7.25 16.23 -9.49
N LEU A 218 -8.09 15.21 -9.38
CA LEU A 218 -9.40 15.16 -10.02
C LEU A 218 -10.33 16.27 -9.53
N TRP A 219 -10.30 16.61 -8.24
CA TRP A 219 -11.06 17.74 -7.70
C TRP A 219 -10.57 19.09 -8.23
N LYS A 220 -9.25 19.31 -8.31
CA LYS A 220 -8.71 20.55 -8.88
C LYS A 220 -9.12 20.73 -10.34
N GLU A 221 -8.98 19.68 -11.15
CA GLU A 221 -9.37 19.73 -12.57
C GLU A 221 -10.88 20.01 -12.74
N LYS A 222 -11.73 19.38 -11.93
CA LYS A 222 -13.18 19.62 -11.94
C LYS A 222 -13.51 21.08 -11.63
N ASN A 223 -12.96 21.64 -10.56
CA ASN A 223 -13.25 23.02 -10.16
C ASN A 223 -12.78 24.04 -11.21
N SER A 224 -11.67 23.75 -11.90
CA SER A 224 -11.19 24.59 -13.00
C SER A 224 -12.11 24.55 -14.23
N GLU A 225 -12.73 23.40 -14.53
CA GLU A 225 -13.72 23.29 -15.61
C GLU A 225 -15.02 24.03 -15.28
N GLU A 226 -15.51 23.92 -14.03
CA GLU A 226 -16.71 24.63 -13.58
C GLU A 226 -16.55 26.16 -13.58
N GLN A 227 -15.31 26.69 -13.49
CA GLN A 227 -15.03 28.13 -13.59
C GLN A 227 -14.97 28.67 -15.03
N LEU A 228 -14.90 27.78 -16.03
CA LEU A 228 -14.79 28.12 -17.44
C LEU A 228 -16.12 28.04 -18.20
N VAL A 229 -17.17 27.52 -17.55
CA VAL A 229 -18.55 27.36 -18.06
C VAL A 229 -19.45 28.44 -17.45
#